data_AF-X1FLH6-F1
#
_entry.id   AF-X1FLH6-F1
#
_cell.length_a   1.000
_cell.length_b   1.000
_cell.length_c   1.000
_cell.angle_alpha   90.00
_cell.angle_beta   90.00
_cell.angle_gamma   90.00
#
_symmetry.space_group_name_H-M   'P 1'
#
loop_
_entity.id
_entity.type
_entity.pdbx_description
1 polymer ?
#
loop_
_entity_poly.entity_id
_entity_poly.type
_entity_poly.pdbx_seq_one_letter_code
_entity_poly.pdbx_strand_id
1 'polypeptide(L)'
;IKFGFLGYTRGGFNSPKKGVWINKIETANIIRDIKFVNPQCDFVIVSLHWGIENVFYPSPKQIDLAHKLIDAGATVILGHHPHVIQGIERYKTGLIVYSLGNFQFDPKLSYRKTNKSIILCLDFDRETLKGYEIVPVIIDKNFLPSVVKDELKDKINDFIAKISHPLNDWHITERWWFEEIAGEYLSGNMKSWFVRIKKYGIRHFLQCVKWLISPFVVRCYIGFLSKKLKGR
;
A
#
# COMPACT_ATOMS: atom_id res chain seq x y z
N ILE A 1 24.30 -11.73 -10.64
CA ILE A 1 23.21 -10.95 -10.02
C ILE A 1 22.69 -11.74 -8.83
N LYS A 2 22.96 -11.26 -7.62
CA LYS A 2 22.50 -11.78 -6.34
C LYS A 2 21.46 -10.82 -5.77
N PHE A 3 20.34 -11.36 -5.31
CA PHE A 3 19.26 -10.58 -4.72
C PHE A 3 19.13 -10.90 -3.23
N GLY A 4 19.09 -9.86 -2.39
CA GLY A 4 18.71 -9.96 -0.99
C GLY A 4 17.23 -9.61 -0.81
N PHE A 5 16.46 -10.48 -0.14
CA PHE A 5 15.04 -10.23 0.14
C PHE A 5 14.82 -10.03 1.63
N LEU A 6 14.14 -8.94 1.98
CA LEU A 6 13.73 -8.63 3.35
C LEU A 6 12.22 -8.45 3.40
N GLY A 7 11.56 -8.95 4.45
CA GLY A 7 10.10 -8.92 4.57
C GLY A 7 9.66 -8.45 5.96
N TYR A 8 8.74 -7.49 6.02
CA TYR A 8 8.21 -6.93 7.27
C TYR A 8 6.71 -6.68 7.19
N THR A 9 6.06 -6.71 8.36
CA THR A 9 4.62 -6.48 8.47
C THR A 9 4.27 -5.51 9.59
N ARG A 10 3.21 -4.75 9.36
CA ARG A 10 2.51 -3.99 10.41
C ARG A 10 1.35 -4.82 10.95
N GLY A 11 1.08 -4.71 12.24
CA GLY A 11 -0.15 -5.25 12.85
C GLY A 11 0.08 -5.88 14.23
N GLY A 12 -1.02 -6.32 14.84
CA GLY A 12 -1.02 -7.00 16.14
C GLY A 12 -0.67 -8.49 16.06
N PHE A 13 -0.04 -8.94 14.97
CA PHE A 13 0.37 -10.32 14.86
C PHE A 13 1.47 -10.62 15.88
N ASN A 14 1.23 -11.66 16.68
CA ASN A 14 2.22 -12.21 17.60
C ASN A 14 2.78 -13.49 16.99
N SER A 15 4.07 -13.75 17.22
CA SER A 15 4.67 -15.02 16.84
C SER A 15 3.89 -16.18 17.46
N PRO A 16 3.27 -17.06 16.65
CA PRO A 16 2.28 -18.01 17.15
C PRO A 16 2.89 -19.17 17.94
N LYS A 17 4.16 -19.53 17.69
CA LYS A 17 4.89 -20.64 18.34
C LYS A 17 6.41 -20.40 18.35
N LYS A 18 7.14 -21.16 19.17
CA LYS A 18 8.61 -21.17 19.21
C LYS A 18 9.17 -21.54 17.82
N GLY A 19 10.15 -20.78 17.33
CA GLY A 19 10.75 -20.98 16.00
C GLY A 19 10.03 -20.29 14.85
N VAL A 20 8.89 -19.62 15.08
CA VAL A 20 8.22 -18.75 14.11
C VAL A 20 8.42 -17.29 14.50
N TRP A 21 8.90 -16.48 13.57
CA TRP A 21 9.19 -15.07 13.81
C TRP A 21 8.34 -14.18 12.91
N ILE A 22 7.93 -13.05 13.46
CA ILE A 22 7.26 -11.98 12.73
C ILE A 22 8.17 -10.76 12.78
N ASN A 23 8.66 -10.37 11.61
CA ASN A 23 9.44 -9.15 11.48
C ASN A 23 8.49 -7.95 11.42
N LYS A 24 8.39 -7.22 12.54
CA LYS A 24 7.57 -6.01 12.59
C LYS A 24 8.27 -4.85 11.88
N ILE A 25 7.48 -3.97 11.27
CA ILE A 25 8.00 -2.74 10.68
C ILE A 25 8.50 -1.83 11.81
N GLU A 26 9.82 -1.80 11.97
CA GLU A 26 10.55 -0.90 12.85
C GLU A 26 11.71 -0.32 12.04
N THR A 27 11.66 0.99 11.75
CA THR A 27 12.57 1.65 10.79
C THR A 27 14.04 1.34 11.05
N ALA A 28 14.47 1.42 12.32
CA ALA A 28 15.85 1.17 12.70
C ALA A 28 16.30 -0.28 12.42
N ASN A 29 15.41 -1.25 12.67
CA ASN A 29 15.71 -2.67 12.43
C ASN A 29 15.83 -2.93 10.93
N ILE A 30 14.90 -2.41 10.12
CA ILE A 30 14.93 -2.58 8.67
C ILE A 30 16.20 -1.97 8.08
N ILE A 31 16.57 -0.75 8.48
CA ILE A 31 17.79 -0.09 8.01
C ILE A 31 19.04 -0.89 8.36
N ARG A 32 19.12 -1.40 9.60
CA ARG A 32 20.24 -2.25 10.02
C ARG A 32 20.33 -3.52 9.18
N ASP A 33 19.20 -4.17 8.91
CA ASP A 33 19.16 -5.40 8.13
C ASP A 33 19.49 -5.14 6.65
N ILE A 34 19.05 -4.02 6.07
CA ILE A 34 19.48 -3.57 4.74
C ILE A 34 21.00 -3.40 4.71
N LYS A 35 21.57 -2.65 5.66
CA LYS A 35 23.03 -2.41 5.73
C LYS A 35 23.83 -3.70 5.89
N PHE A 36 23.28 -4.70 6.58
CA PHE A 36 23.90 -6.00 6.74
C PHE A 36 23.89 -6.81 5.43
N VAL A 37 22.76 -6.83 4.71
CA VAL A 37 22.59 -7.63 3.49
C VAL A 37 23.20 -6.97 2.26
N ASN A 38 23.16 -5.64 2.16
CA ASN A 38 23.62 -4.88 1.00
C ASN A 38 25.03 -5.26 0.49
N PRO A 39 26.08 -5.40 1.33
CA PRO A 39 27.41 -5.81 0.84
C PRO A 39 27.50 -7.27 0.35
N GLN A 40 26.46 -8.08 0.54
CA GLN A 40 26.43 -9.51 0.20
C GLN A 40 25.65 -9.81 -1.10
N CYS A 41 24.95 -8.81 -1.65
CA CYS A 41 24.11 -8.93 -2.83
C CYS A 41 24.27 -7.73 -3.76
N ASP A 42 23.85 -7.89 -5.01
CA ASP A 42 23.87 -6.80 -6.01
C ASP A 42 22.65 -5.87 -5.81
N PHE A 43 21.50 -6.42 -5.39
CA PHE A 43 20.27 -5.68 -5.17
C PHE A 43 19.52 -6.13 -3.91
N VAL A 44 18.95 -5.17 -3.17
CA VAL A 44 18.12 -5.43 -1.98
C VAL A 44 16.66 -5.11 -2.28
N ILE A 45 15.80 -6.11 -2.13
CA ILE A 45 14.35 -6.01 -2.31
C ILE A 45 13.67 -6.08 -0.95
N VAL A 46 12.91 -5.05 -0.59
CA VAL A 46 12.19 -4.99 0.69
C VAL A 46 10.70 -5.08 0.46
N SER A 47 10.07 -6.14 0.98
CA SER A 47 8.63 -6.33 0.95
C SER A 47 7.97 -5.86 2.26
N LEU A 48 6.98 -4.98 2.15
CA LEU A 48 6.30 -4.35 3.29
C LEU A 48 4.80 -4.60 3.23
N HIS A 49 4.25 -5.22 4.27
CA HIS A 49 2.81 -5.30 4.49
C HIS A 49 2.36 -4.12 5.37
N TRP A 50 1.84 -3.05 4.75
CA TRP A 50 1.73 -1.72 5.36
C TRP A 50 0.62 -0.82 4.79
N GLY A 51 0.42 0.35 5.38
CA GLY A 51 -0.56 1.33 4.89
C GLY A 51 -1.97 1.11 5.44
N ILE A 52 -2.97 1.48 4.65
CA ILE A 52 -4.39 1.49 5.03
C ILE A 52 -5.21 0.82 3.93
N GLU A 53 -6.07 -0.10 4.33
CA GLU A 53 -6.97 -0.81 3.42
C GLU A 53 -7.84 0.15 2.59
N ASN A 54 -7.97 -0.18 1.30
CA ASN A 54 -8.84 0.48 0.33
C ASN A 54 -8.50 1.96 0.08
N VAL A 55 -7.29 2.42 0.38
CA VAL A 55 -6.86 3.79 0.10
C VAL A 55 -5.84 3.79 -1.04
N PHE A 56 -6.03 4.66 -2.04
CA PHE A 56 -5.21 4.68 -3.26
C PHE A 56 -3.89 5.45 -3.14
N TYR A 57 -3.75 6.32 -2.13
CA TYR A 57 -2.53 7.11 -1.91
C TYR A 57 -1.81 6.65 -0.64
N PRO A 58 -0.49 6.39 -0.69
CA PRO A 58 0.28 6.08 0.49
C PRO A 58 0.31 7.28 1.45
N SER A 59 0.38 7.02 2.75
CA SER A 59 0.52 8.08 3.75
C SER A 59 1.90 8.76 3.66
N PRO A 60 2.04 10.03 4.09
CA PRO A 60 3.35 10.68 4.20
C PRO A 60 4.37 9.86 5.01
N LYS A 61 3.91 9.11 6.02
CA LYS A 61 4.75 8.20 6.81
C LYS A 61 5.23 6.96 6.03
N GLN A 62 4.42 6.44 5.11
CA GLN A 62 4.86 5.35 4.22
C GLN A 62 5.92 5.86 3.25
N ILE A 63 5.74 7.07 2.71
CA ILE A 63 6.68 7.71 1.79
C ILE A 63 8.02 7.96 2.48
N ASP A 64 8.00 8.63 3.64
CA ASP A 64 9.19 8.87 4.47
C ASP A 64 9.93 7.56 4.83
N LEU A 65 9.19 6.51 5.19
CA LEU A 65 9.79 5.21 5.44
C LEU A 65 10.44 4.64 4.16
N ALA A 66 9.75 4.57 3.03
CA ALA A 66 10.32 4.07 1.78
C ALA A 66 11.60 4.82 1.38
N HIS A 67 11.59 6.14 1.44
CA HIS A 67 12.76 6.98 1.13
C HIS A 67 13.95 6.63 2.03
N LYS A 68 13.73 6.51 3.35
CA LYS A 68 14.78 6.08 4.30
C LYS A 68 15.33 4.70 4.01
N LEU A 69 14.52 3.78 3.51
CA LEU A 69 14.98 2.43 3.14
C LEU A 69 15.81 2.45 1.85
N ILE A 70 15.38 3.21 0.84
CA ILE A 70 16.19 3.43 -0.37
C ILE A 70 17.53 4.09 -0.01
N ASP A 71 17.52 5.12 0.84
CA ASP A 71 18.71 5.79 1.34
C ASP A 71 19.67 4.87 2.12
N ALA A 72 19.13 3.82 2.74
CA ALA A 72 19.92 2.82 3.45
C ALA A 72 20.54 1.76 2.54
N GLY A 73 20.19 1.72 1.24
CA GLY A 73 20.70 0.77 0.25
C GLY A 73 19.65 -0.18 -0.32
N ALA A 74 18.36 -0.01 -0.05
CA ALA A 74 17.33 -0.79 -0.75
C ALA A 74 17.26 -0.38 -2.23
N THR A 75 17.09 -1.36 -3.12
CA THR A 75 16.91 -1.15 -4.56
C THR A 75 15.44 -1.04 -4.93
N VAL A 76 14.60 -1.93 -4.36
CA VAL A 76 13.16 -1.96 -4.64
C VAL A 76 12.36 -2.12 -3.36
N ILE A 77 11.30 -1.33 -3.20
CA ILE A 77 10.31 -1.47 -2.13
C ILE A 77 9.01 -2.01 -2.74
N LEU A 78 8.54 -3.15 -2.24
CA LEU A 78 7.32 -3.83 -2.68
C LEU A 78 6.26 -3.82 -1.57
N GLY A 79 5.28 -2.95 -1.71
CA GLY A 79 4.18 -2.82 -0.77
C GLY A 79 3.00 -3.75 -1.05
N HIS A 80 2.34 -4.18 0.03
CA HIS A 80 1.05 -4.86 0.07
C HIS A 80 0.28 -4.41 1.32
N HIS A 81 -0.96 -4.93 1.51
CA HIS A 81 -1.95 -4.65 2.56
C HIS A 81 -3.10 -3.70 2.16
N PRO A 82 -2.93 -2.63 1.37
CA PRO A 82 -4.05 -1.77 0.99
C PRO A 82 -5.16 -2.48 0.19
N HIS A 83 -4.90 -3.69 -0.35
CA HIS A 83 -5.82 -4.46 -1.20
C HIS A 83 -6.24 -3.76 -2.50
N VAL A 84 -5.60 -2.64 -2.82
CA VAL A 84 -5.76 -1.85 -4.03
C VAL A 84 -4.39 -1.50 -4.57
N ILE A 85 -4.30 -1.22 -5.86
CA ILE A 85 -3.08 -0.67 -6.45
C ILE A 85 -2.85 0.73 -5.87
N GLN A 86 -1.61 1.00 -5.43
CA GLN A 86 -1.15 2.34 -5.10
C GLN A 86 -0.07 2.77 -6.09
N GLY A 87 0.26 4.07 -6.10
CA GLY A 87 1.21 4.65 -7.04
C GLY A 87 2.61 4.04 -6.97
N ILE A 88 3.36 4.31 -8.03
CA ILE A 88 4.75 3.92 -8.21
C ILE A 88 5.60 5.19 -8.25
N GLU A 89 6.73 5.15 -7.57
CA GLU A 89 7.63 6.28 -7.44
C GLU A 89 9.05 5.83 -7.76
N ARG A 90 9.77 6.63 -8.56
CA ARG A 90 11.22 6.53 -8.64
C ARG A 90 11.83 7.54 -7.68
N TYR A 91 12.51 7.05 -6.66
CA TYR A 91 13.22 7.89 -5.71
C TYR A 91 14.71 7.58 -5.80
N LYS A 92 15.50 8.57 -6.27
CA LYS A 92 16.91 8.38 -6.65
C LYS A 92 17.04 7.23 -7.66
N THR A 93 17.86 6.23 -7.37
CA THR A 93 18.05 5.03 -8.20
C THR A 93 17.07 3.89 -7.85
N GLY A 94 16.27 4.07 -6.80
CA GLY A 94 15.34 3.05 -6.30
C GLY A 94 13.94 3.11 -6.93
N LEU A 95 13.27 1.96 -6.94
CA LEU A 95 11.86 1.86 -7.34
C LEU A 95 10.97 1.52 -6.14
N ILE A 96 9.92 2.30 -5.94
CA ILE A 96 8.96 2.09 -4.85
C ILE A 96 7.60 1.80 -5.47
N VAL A 97 7.04 0.62 -5.19
CA VAL A 97 5.65 0.27 -5.52
C VAL A 97 4.88 0.16 -4.22
N TYR A 98 4.06 1.16 -3.89
CA TYR A 98 3.46 1.26 -2.55
C TYR A 98 2.40 0.18 -2.26
N SER A 99 1.76 -0.35 -3.31
CA SER A 99 0.88 -1.52 -3.23
C SER A 99 0.64 -2.11 -4.62
N LEU A 100 0.91 -3.40 -4.79
CA LEU A 100 0.63 -4.14 -6.03
C LEU A 100 -0.85 -4.49 -6.21
N GLY A 101 -1.66 -4.38 -5.15
CA GLY A 101 -3.04 -4.89 -5.11
C GLY A 101 -3.10 -6.35 -4.65
N ASN A 102 -4.13 -7.07 -5.08
CA ASN A 102 -4.32 -8.50 -4.75
C ASN A 102 -3.94 -9.39 -5.93
N PHE A 103 -3.45 -10.60 -5.73
CA PHE A 103 -3.29 -11.53 -6.86
C PHE A 103 -4.41 -12.58 -6.88
N GLN A 104 -4.50 -13.39 -5.82
CA GLN A 104 -5.61 -14.28 -5.54
C GLN A 104 -6.14 -13.94 -4.15
N PHE A 105 -7.36 -13.42 -4.06
CA PHE A 105 -7.95 -12.94 -2.81
C PHE A 105 -9.47 -13.05 -2.87
N ASP A 106 -10.13 -13.25 -1.72
CA ASP A 106 -11.60 -13.28 -1.62
C ASP A 106 -12.16 -11.96 -1.03
N PRO A 107 -12.46 -10.95 -1.87
CA PRO A 107 -13.00 -9.70 -1.38
C PRO A 107 -14.53 -9.67 -1.40
N LYS A 108 -15.22 -10.58 -0.68
CA LYS A 108 -16.72 -10.56 -0.60
C LYS A 108 -17.31 -9.18 -0.29
N LEU A 109 -16.60 -8.34 0.47
CA LEU A 109 -17.07 -7.01 0.90
C LEU A 109 -16.61 -5.83 0.01
N SER A 110 -15.64 -6.00 -0.89
CA SER A 110 -15.06 -4.87 -1.65
C SER A 110 -14.59 -5.22 -3.07
N TYR A 111 -15.10 -6.33 -3.62
CA TYR A 111 -14.70 -6.92 -4.90
C TYR A 111 -14.39 -5.91 -6.02
N ARG A 112 -15.30 -5.00 -6.37
CA ARG A 112 -15.08 -4.06 -7.50
C ARG A 112 -13.89 -3.11 -7.33
N LYS A 113 -13.49 -2.85 -6.09
CA LYS A 113 -12.39 -1.95 -5.76
C LYS A 113 -11.05 -2.69 -5.70
N THR A 114 -11.10 -3.94 -5.25
CA THR A 114 -9.93 -4.75 -4.90
C THR A 114 -9.62 -5.84 -5.93
N ASN A 115 -10.35 -5.86 -7.05
CA ASN A 115 -10.17 -6.84 -8.13
C ASN A 115 -9.19 -6.41 -9.21
N LYS A 116 -8.58 -5.23 -9.09
CA LYS A 116 -7.51 -4.78 -9.98
C LYS A 116 -6.17 -4.95 -9.29
N SER A 117 -5.19 -5.39 -10.06
CA SER A 117 -3.85 -5.69 -9.59
C SER A 117 -2.83 -5.49 -10.69
N ILE A 118 -1.57 -5.65 -10.34
CA ILE A 118 -0.47 -5.61 -11.28
C ILE A 118 0.52 -6.74 -11.00
N ILE A 119 1.02 -7.35 -12.08
CA ILE A 119 2.29 -8.07 -12.04
C ILE A 119 3.37 -7.05 -12.39
N LEU A 120 4.39 -6.94 -11.55
CA LEU A 120 5.53 -6.07 -11.77
C LEU A 120 6.69 -6.88 -12.36
N CYS A 121 7.06 -6.56 -13.60
CA CYS A 121 8.24 -7.10 -14.26
C CYS A 121 9.40 -6.14 -14.06
N LEU A 122 10.53 -6.62 -13.55
CA LEU A 122 11.71 -5.80 -13.27
C LEU A 122 12.87 -6.26 -14.15
N ASP A 123 13.54 -5.31 -14.78
CA ASP A 123 14.71 -5.58 -15.62
C ASP A 123 15.98 -5.09 -14.93
N PHE A 124 16.89 -6.02 -14.66
CA PHE A 124 18.14 -5.79 -13.95
C PHE A 124 19.33 -6.15 -14.84
N ASP A 125 20.35 -5.31 -14.84
CA ASP A 125 21.69 -5.71 -15.25
C ASP A 125 22.57 -5.99 -14.01
N ARG A 126 23.89 -6.10 -14.18
CA ARG A 126 24.79 -6.40 -13.05
C ARG A 126 25.02 -5.21 -12.11
N GLU A 127 24.60 -4.00 -12.49
CA GLU A 127 24.93 -2.76 -11.77
C GLU A 127 23.67 -2.01 -11.29
N THR A 128 22.56 -2.11 -12.04
CA THR A 128 21.38 -1.24 -11.90
C THR A 128 20.07 -1.96 -12.24
N LEU A 129 18.97 -1.41 -11.68
CA LEU A 129 17.62 -1.66 -12.18
C LEU A 129 17.40 -0.81 -13.44
N LYS A 130 17.48 -1.42 -14.62
CA LYS A 130 17.33 -0.75 -15.92
C LYS A 130 15.93 -0.19 -16.14
N GLY A 131 14.93 -0.95 -15.75
CA GLY A 131 13.55 -0.64 -16.10
C GLY A 131 12.55 -1.50 -15.36
N TYR A 132 11.28 -1.18 -15.57
CA TYR A 132 10.18 -2.02 -15.12
C TYR A 132 9.03 -1.95 -16.12
N GLU A 133 8.26 -3.01 -16.19
CA GLU A 133 6.97 -3.06 -16.88
C GLU A 133 5.89 -3.44 -15.87
N ILE A 134 4.71 -2.88 -16.05
CA ILE A 134 3.52 -3.24 -15.30
C ILE A 134 2.60 -4.02 -16.23
N VAL A 135 2.19 -5.20 -15.78
CA VAL A 135 1.18 -6.01 -16.46
C VAL A 135 -0.11 -5.96 -15.64
N PRO A 136 -1.13 -5.18 -16.07
CA PRO A 136 -2.40 -5.11 -15.38
C PRO A 136 -3.12 -6.47 -15.32
N VAL A 137 -3.65 -6.78 -14.15
CA VAL A 137 -4.39 -8.01 -13.86
C VAL A 137 -5.77 -7.67 -13.30
N ILE A 138 -6.77 -8.42 -13.74
CA ILE A 138 -8.11 -8.39 -13.16
C ILE A 138 -8.42 -9.75 -12.53
N ILE A 139 -8.96 -9.71 -11.32
CA ILE A 139 -9.47 -10.88 -10.60
C ILE A 139 -10.95 -10.98 -10.90
N ASP A 140 -11.38 -12.14 -11.40
CA ASP A 140 -12.79 -12.42 -11.68
C ASP A 140 -13.56 -12.83 -10.40
N LYS A 141 -14.87 -13.06 -10.54
CA LYS A 141 -15.77 -13.39 -9.41
C LYS A 141 -15.47 -14.77 -8.80
N ASN A 142 -14.70 -15.60 -9.52
CA ASN A 142 -14.22 -16.91 -9.06
C ASN A 142 -12.81 -16.82 -8.46
N PHE A 143 -12.31 -15.59 -8.25
CA PHE A 143 -10.98 -15.30 -7.71
C PHE A 143 -9.83 -15.71 -8.62
N LEU A 144 -10.09 -15.83 -9.93
CA LEU A 144 -9.08 -16.17 -10.92
C LEU A 144 -8.46 -14.88 -11.50
N PRO A 145 -7.15 -14.66 -11.35
CA PRO A 145 -6.47 -13.56 -11.99
C PRO A 145 -6.29 -13.84 -13.49
N SER A 146 -6.54 -12.82 -14.32
CA SER A 146 -6.20 -12.84 -15.74
C SER A 146 -5.57 -11.51 -16.16
N VAL A 147 -4.59 -11.59 -17.08
CA VAL A 147 -3.97 -10.41 -17.67
C VAL A 147 -5.00 -9.65 -18.48
N VAL A 148 -5.06 -8.34 -18.28
CA VAL A 148 -5.97 -7.46 -18.99
C VAL A 148 -5.40 -7.10 -20.35
N LYS A 149 -6.26 -7.06 -21.37
CA LYS A 149 -5.96 -6.62 -22.73
C LYS A 149 -6.75 -5.37 -23.09
N ASP A 150 -6.34 -4.72 -24.19
CA ASP A 150 -7.07 -3.66 -24.87
C ASP A 150 -7.41 -2.45 -23.96
N GLU A 151 -8.55 -1.79 -24.19
CA GLU A 151 -8.96 -0.52 -23.54
C GLU A 151 -8.92 -0.57 -22.00
N LEU A 152 -9.16 -1.73 -21.39
CA LEU A 152 -9.12 -1.86 -19.93
C LEU A 152 -7.67 -1.82 -19.40
N LYS A 153 -6.69 -2.29 -20.18
CA LYS A 153 -5.26 -2.17 -19.85
C LYS A 153 -4.89 -0.70 -19.76
N ASP A 154 -5.31 0.08 -20.75
CA ASP A 154 -5.02 1.53 -20.83
C ASP A 154 -5.67 2.27 -19.66
N LYS A 155 -6.94 1.98 -19.34
CA LYS A 155 -7.62 2.57 -18.17
C LYS A 155 -6.91 2.28 -16.84
N ILE A 156 -6.34 1.08 -16.67
CA ILE A 156 -5.60 0.74 -15.45
C ILE A 156 -4.25 1.47 -15.44
N ASN A 157 -3.56 1.53 -16.57
CA ASN A 157 -2.30 2.25 -16.70
C ASN A 157 -2.47 3.75 -16.44
N ASP A 158 -3.49 4.38 -17.02
CA ASP A 158 -3.84 5.79 -16.79
C ASP A 158 -4.17 6.05 -15.33
N PHE A 159 -4.90 5.13 -14.69
CA PHE A 159 -5.18 5.21 -13.26
C PHE A 159 -3.90 5.15 -12.43
N ILE A 160 -2.98 4.23 -12.74
CA ILE A 160 -1.68 4.10 -12.05
C ILE A 160 -0.85 5.36 -12.25
N ALA A 161 -0.76 5.88 -13.48
CA ALA A 161 -0.04 7.11 -13.78
C ALA A 161 -0.61 8.29 -12.97
N LYS A 162 -1.95 8.42 -12.94
CA LYS A 162 -2.64 9.45 -12.16
C LYS A 162 -2.32 9.38 -10.67
N ILE A 163 -2.34 8.21 -10.05
CA ILE A 163 -2.04 8.07 -8.61
C ILE A 163 -0.54 8.13 -8.30
N SER A 164 0.31 7.95 -9.32
CA SER A 164 1.77 8.05 -9.22
C SER A 164 2.28 9.48 -9.39
N HIS A 165 1.58 10.30 -10.19
CA HIS A 165 1.97 11.69 -10.46
C HIS A 165 2.20 12.52 -9.17
N PRO A 166 1.33 12.49 -8.14
CA PRO A 166 1.59 13.19 -6.89
C PRO A 166 2.82 12.72 -6.11
N LEU A 167 3.38 11.55 -6.41
CA LEU A 167 4.57 11.03 -5.74
C LEU A 167 5.85 11.53 -6.39
N ASN A 168 5.83 11.80 -7.69
CA ASN A 168 7.02 12.18 -8.46
C ASN A 168 7.17 13.70 -8.59
N ASP A 169 6.06 14.47 -8.65
CA ASP A 169 6.10 15.89 -9.03
C ASP A 169 5.96 16.88 -7.87
N TRP A 170 5.39 16.46 -6.74
CA TRP A 170 5.27 17.31 -5.56
C TRP A 170 5.25 16.51 -4.27
N HIS A 171 5.57 17.15 -3.14
CA HIS A 171 5.52 16.46 -1.86
C HIS A 171 4.07 16.25 -1.40
N ILE A 172 3.67 15.00 -1.18
CA ILE A 172 2.39 14.66 -0.55
C ILE A 172 2.37 15.18 0.89
N THR A 173 1.61 16.24 1.14
CA THR A 173 1.41 16.77 2.49
C THR A 173 0.34 15.99 3.24
N GLU A 174 0.42 15.99 4.58
CA GLU A 174 -0.61 15.36 5.42
C GLU A 174 -2.00 15.94 5.16
N ARG A 175 -2.11 17.26 4.96
CA ARG A 175 -3.38 17.92 4.63
C ARG A 175 -3.97 17.39 3.33
N TRP A 176 -3.20 17.40 2.25
CA TRP A 176 -3.66 16.92 0.94
C TRP A 176 -4.03 15.44 1.02
N TRP A 177 -3.25 14.64 1.74
CA TRP A 177 -3.51 13.21 1.88
C TRP A 177 -4.86 12.95 2.55
N PHE A 178 -5.16 13.62 3.68
CA PHE A 178 -6.49 13.49 4.31
C PHE A 178 -7.63 13.98 3.42
N GLU A 179 -7.41 15.03 2.61
CA GLU A 179 -8.40 15.49 1.63
C GLU A 179 -8.72 14.37 0.61
N GLU A 180 -7.70 13.67 0.09
CA GLU A 180 -7.89 12.62 -0.90
C GLU A 180 -8.47 11.31 -0.34
N ILE A 181 -8.09 10.92 0.89
CA ILE A 181 -8.40 9.58 1.39
C ILE A 181 -9.66 9.51 2.25
N ALA A 182 -10.10 10.63 2.83
CA ALA A 182 -11.11 10.62 3.90
C ALA A 182 -12.45 10.01 3.49
N GLY A 183 -12.97 10.37 2.30
CA GLY A 183 -14.28 9.88 1.86
C GLY A 183 -14.35 8.36 1.74
N GLU A 184 -13.34 7.78 1.10
CA GLU A 184 -13.21 6.32 0.93
C GLU A 184 -12.96 5.63 2.27
N TYR A 185 -12.06 6.17 3.10
CA TYR A 185 -11.75 5.61 4.41
C TYR A 185 -12.99 5.58 5.32
N LEU A 186 -13.69 6.71 5.46
CA LEU A 186 -14.85 6.83 6.34
C LEU A 186 -16.01 5.94 5.87
N SER A 187 -16.37 6.02 4.59
CA SER A 187 -17.50 5.26 4.06
C SER A 187 -17.27 3.74 4.07
N GLY A 188 -16.06 3.30 3.73
CA GLY A 188 -15.68 1.88 3.78
C GLY A 188 -15.72 1.31 5.19
N ASN A 189 -15.10 2.01 6.16
CA ASN A 189 -15.08 1.57 7.55
C ASN A 189 -16.48 1.63 8.20
N MET A 190 -17.29 2.64 7.89
CA MET A 190 -18.66 2.72 8.39
C MET A 190 -19.53 1.54 7.94
N LYS A 191 -19.46 1.15 6.65
CA LYS A 191 -20.13 -0.07 6.15
C LYS A 191 -19.72 -1.31 6.96
N SER A 192 -18.43 -1.43 7.23
CA SER A 192 -17.86 -2.52 8.03
C SER A 192 -18.40 -2.51 9.47
N TRP A 193 -18.51 -1.34 10.09
CA TRP A 193 -19.11 -1.18 11.42
C TRP A 193 -20.57 -1.55 11.45
N PHE A 194 -21.38 -1.11 10.47
CA PHE A 194 -22.80 -1.48 10.41
C PHE A 194 -22.99 -3.00 10.34
N VAL A 195 -22.19 -3.70 9.53
CA VAL A 195 -22.21 -5.17 9.45
C VAL A 195 -21.88 -5.79 10.82
N ARG A 196 -20.82 -5.31 11.49
CA ARG A 196 -20.42 -5.83 12.80
C ARG A 196 -21.46 -5.54 13.89
N ILE A 197 -22.05 -4.36 13.91
CA ILE A 197 -23.09 -3.99 14.88
C ILE A 197 -24.33 -4.87 14.68
N LYS A 198 -24.78 -5.03 13.43
CA LYS A 198 -25.92 -5.89 13.11
C LYS A 198 -25.67 -7.36 13.51
N LYS A 199 -24.44 -7.85 13.34
CA LYS A 199 -24.09 -9.25 13.60
C LYS A 199 -23.73 -9.55 15.06
N TYR A 200 -23.10 -8.60 15.77
CA TYR A 200 -22.46 -8.84 17.06
C TYR A 200 -22.90 -7.86 18.17
N GLY A 201 -23.83 -6.95 17.89
CA GLY A 201 -24.52 -6.14 18.90
C GLY A 201 -23.69 -5.01 19.53
N ILE A 202 -24.11 -4.61 20.74
CA ILE A 202 -23.74 -3.35 21.40
C ILE A 202 -22.23 -3.15 21.64
N ARG A 203 -21.47 -4.21 21.88
CA ARG A 203 -20.00 -4.11 22.06
C ARG A 203 -19.33 -3.47 20.85
N HIS A 204 -19.75 -3.85 19.64
CA HIS A 204 -19.20 -3.29 18.41
C HIS A 204 -19.73 -1.88 18.12
N PHE A 205 -20.92 -1.54 18.62
CA PHE A 205 -21.42 -0.17 18.57
C PHE A 205 -20.54 0.76 19.41
N LEU A 206 -20.19 0.38 20.65
CA LEU A 206 -19.28 1.16 21.50
C LEU A 206 -17.88 1.29 20.88
N GLN A 207 -17.36 0.22 20.27
CA GLN A 207 -16.10 0.30 19.53
C GLN A 207 -16.19 1.22 18.30
N CYS A 208 -17.31 1.23 17.60
CA CYS A 208 -17.57 2.17 16.50
C CYS A 208 -17.54 3.61 17.01
N VAL A 209 -18.21 3.92 18.12
CA VAL A 209 -18.18 5.26 18.74
C VAL A 209 -16.74 5.66 19.09
N LYS A 210 -15.97 4.76 19.71
CA LYS A 210 -14.55 5.01 20.01
C LYS A 210 -13.73 5.27 18.74
N TRP A 211 -14.00 4.56 17.66
CA TRP A 211 -13.35 4.78 16.36
C TRP A 211 -13.74 6.14 15.76
N LEU A 212 -15.03 6.51 15.80
CA LEU A 212 -15.57 7.78 15.27
C LEU A 212 -14.91 9.03 15.87
N ILE A 213 -14.48 8.95 17.13
CA ILE A 213 -13.83 10.05 17.85
C ILE A 213 -12.29 9.92 17.90
N SER A 214 -11.72 8.92 17.23
CA SER A 214 -10.28 8.72 17.23
C SER A 214 -9.56 9.89 16.54
N PRO A 215 -8.32 10.26 16.96
CA PRO A 215 -7.58 11.36 16.36
C PRO A 215 -7.42 11.25 14.85
N PHE A 216 -7.27 10.02 14.33
CA PHE A 216 -7.18 9.76 12.90
C PHE A 216 -8.49 10.09 12.17
N VAL A 217 -9.62 9.62 12.70
CA VAL A 217 -10.94 9.85 12.10
C VAL A 217 -11.35 11.32 12.14
N VAL A 218 -11.00 12.04 13.22
CA VAL A 218 -11.20 13.49 13.30
C VAL A 218 -10.44 14.21 12.17
N ARG A 219 -9.20 13.81 11.87
CA ARG A 219 -8.45 14.35 10.73
C ARG A 219 -9.09 13.99 9.38
N CYS A 220 -9.70 12.80 9.25
CA CYS A 220 -10.50 12.47 8.07
C CYS A 220 -11.71 13.40 7.91
N TYR A 221 -12.44 13.73 8.97
CA TYR A 221 -13.55 14.70 8.87
C TYR A 221 -13.07 16.07 8.37
N ILE A 222 -11.97 16.57 8.93
CA ILE A 222 -11.37 17.85 8.51
C ILE A 222 -10.95 17.80 7.05
N GLY A 223 -10.28 16.73 6.62
CA GLY A 223 -9.87 16.53 5.22
C GLY A 223 -11.06 16.48 4.27
N PHE A 224 -12.10 15.73 4.61
CA PHE A 224 -13.33 15.63 3.82
C PHE A 224 -14.03 16.98 3.65
N LEU A 225 -14.15 17.75 4.74
CA LEU A 225 -14.74 19.09 4.70
C LEU A 225 -13.87 20.06 3.88
N SER A 226 -12.55 20.04 4.09
CA SER A 226 -11.59 20.87 3.34
C SER A 226 -11.68 20.61 1.83
N LYS A 227 -11.78 19.35 1.41
CA LYS A 227 -11.95 18.97 0.00
C LYS A 227 -13.25 19.52 -0.59
N LYS A 228 -14.39 19.34 0.10
CA LYS A 228 -15.67 19.88 -0.33
C LYS A 228 -15.68 21.39 -0.47
N LEU A 229 -15.06 22.11 0.47
CA LEU A 229 -14.97 23.57 0.42
C LEU A 229 -14.15 24.09 -0.78
N LYS A 230 -13.24 23.28 -1.32
CA LYS A 230 -12.48 23.59 -2.54
C LYS A 230 -13.23 23.28 -3.84
N GLY A 231 -14.46 22.75 -3.77
CA GLY A 231 -15.23 22.33 -4.95
C GLY A 231 -14.62 21.15 -5.70
N ARG A 232 -13.86 20.29 -5.00
CA ARG A 232 -13.20 19.09 -5.56
C ARG A 232 -13.79 17.79 -5.04
#